data_AF-A0A1C9WVY6-F1
#
_entry.id   AF-A0A1C9WVY6-F1
#
_cell.length_a   1.000
_cell.length_b   1.000
_cell.length_c   1.000
_cell.angle_alpha   90.00
_cell.angle_beta   90.00
_cell.angle_gamma   90.00
#
_symmetry.space_group_name_H-M   'P 1'
#
loop_
_entity.id
_entity.type
_entity.pdbx_description
1 polymer ?
#
loop_
_entity_poly.entity_id
_entity_poly.type
_entity_poly.pdbx_seq_one_letter_code
_entity_poly.pdbx_strand_id
1 'polypeptide(L)'
;MTMRAIAKEANAPLATAHYCFSGKEELMEAAAEAWLKNLSSFSGDIPVHVGLRKAVEQVAQGYWRALEEEPASLLAEIELILWATRNAPVSPLAAKIYPAYEVELGNLFSSAIQNNGDQCRIGVPDLVRSFLMIYDGAALQYLTDPTATDHRALFFMTLDALLTRAGV
;
A
#
# COMPACT_ATOMS: atom_id res chain seq x y z
N MET A 1 -18.51 -0.20 12.72
CA MET A 1 -19.15 0.58 11.63
C MET A 1 -20.41 -0.12 11.10
N THR A 2 -21.52 0.62 10.90
CA THR A 2 -22.83 0.13 10.38
C THR A 2 -23.18 0.83 9.05
N MET A 3 -24.07 0.25 8.22
CA MET A 3 -24.54 0.89 6.97
C MET A 3 -25.10 2.30 7.19
N ARG A 4 -25.83 2.51 8.29
CA ARG A 4 -26.34 3.84 8.67
C ARG A 4 -25.23 4.85 8.95
N ALA A 5 -24.15 4.42 9.60
CA ALA A 5 -23.01 5.30 9.87
C ALA A 5 -22.28 5.66 8.57
N ILE A 6 -22.10 4.70 7.66
CA ILE A 6 -21.45 4.92 6.36
C ILE A 6 -22.28 5.87 5.49
N ALA A 7 -23.59 5.66 5.38
CA ALA A 7 -24.46 6.53 4.60
C ALA A 7 -24.46 7.97 5.12
N LYS A 8 -24.45 8.13 6.46
CA LYS A 8 -24.35 9.45 7.10
C LYS A 8 -23.03 10.14 6.76
N GLU A 9 -21.91 9.43 6.86
CA GLU A 9 -20.58 9.96 6.53
C GLU A 9 -20.45 10.36 5.06
N ALA A 10 -20.99 9.52 4.17
CA ALA A 10 -21.00 9.77 2.72
C ALA A 10 -22.00 10.84 2.27
N ASN A 11 -22.73 11.49 3.20
CA ASN A 11 -23.84 12.39 2.92
C ASN A 11 -24.86 11.81 1.92
N ALA A 12 -25.11 10.50 2.04
CA ALA A 12 -25.95 9.73 1.15
C ALA A 12 -27.23 9.25 1.87
N PRO A 13 -28.39 9.16 1.18
CA PRO A 13 -29.57 8.54 1.76
C PRO A 13 -29.31 7.08 2.12
N LEU A 14 -29.72 6.65 3.32
CA LEU A 14 -29.61 5.24 3.74
C LEU A 14 -30.33 4.29 2.77
N ALA A 15 -31.45 4.73 2.20
CA ALA A 15 -32.17 3.98 1.17
C ALA A 15 -31.30 3.73 -0.09
N THR A 16 -30.50 4.71 -0.51
CA THR A 16 -29.56 4.56 -1.62
C THR A 16 -28.45 3.58 -1.29
N ALA A 17 -27.91 3.61 -0.07
CA ALA A 17 -26.89 2.65 0.37
C ALA A 17 -27.43 1.20 0.37
N HIS A 18 -28.68 0.99 0.81
CA HIS A 18 -29.33 -0.33 0.75
C HIS A 18 -29.77 -0.74 -0.67
N TYR A 19 -30.00 0.22 -1.56
CA TYR A 19 -30.27 -0.07 -2.97
C TYR A 19 -29.00 -0.53 -3.69
N CYS A 20 -27.87 0.12 -3.43
CA CYS A 20 -26.59 -0.20 -4.07
C CYS A 20 -25.89 -1.42 -3.46
N PHE A 21 -26.13 -1.72 -2.19
CA PHE A 21 -25.45 -2.80 -1.48
C PHE A 21 -26.45 -3.60 -0.63
N SER A 22 -26.45 -4.91 -0.83
CA SER A 22 -27.24 -5.91 -0.12
C SER A 22 -26.88 -5.97 1.37
N GLY A 23 -25.69 -5.51 1.74
CA GLY A 23 -25.20 -5.51 3.10
C GLY A 23 -23.87 -4.77 3.25
N LYS A 24 -23.34 -4.81 4.48
CA LYS A 24 -22.04 -4.20 4.79
C LYS A 24 -20.92 -4.92 4.07
N GLU A 25 -21.03 -6.23 3.91
CA GLU A 25 -20.03 -7.10 3.30
C GLU A 25 -19.81 -6.71 1.83
N GLU A 26 -20.89 -6.57 1.06
CA GLU A 26 -20.82 -6.15 -0.35
C GLU A 26 -20.26 -4.72 -0.50
N LEU A 27 -20.61 -3.82 0.43
CA LEU A 27 -20.03 -2.47 0.46
C LEU A 27 -18.52 -2.50 0.72
N MET A 28 -18.06 -3.29 1.70
CA MET A 28 -16.63 -3.40 2.02
C MET A 28 -15.84 -4.01 0.86
N GLU A 29 -16.40 -5.01 0.17
CA GLU A 29 -15.79 -5.61 -1.02
C GLU A 29 -15.70 -4.60 -2.17
N ALA A 30 -16.77 -3.85 -2.44
CA ALA A 30 -16.76 -2.79 -3.45
C ALA A 30 -15.78 -1.65 -3.12
N ALA A 31 -15.69 -1.25 -1.85
CA ALA A 31 -14.72 -0.27 -1.39
C ALA A 31 -13.28 -0.77 -1.60
N ALA A 32 -13.03 -2.05 -1.35
CA ALA A 32 -11.72 -2.65 -1.58
C ALA A 32 -11.35 -2.71 -3.06
N GLU A 33 -12.28 -3.10 -3.93
CA GLU A 33 -12.03 -3.12 -5.37
C GLU A 33 -11.78 -1.72 -5.93
N ALA A 34 -12.51 -0.72 -5.45
CA ALA A 34 -12.30 0.67 -5.83
C ALA A 34 -10.91 1.16 -5.37
N TRP A 35 -10.52 0.83 -4.14
CA TRP A 35 -9.21 1.15 -3.60
C TRP A 35 -8.07 0.48 -4.40
N LEU A 36 -8.17 -0.82 -4.69
CA LEU A 36 -7.19 -1.55 -5.51
C LEU A 36 -7.04 -0.97 -6.92
N LYS A 37 -8.12 -0.47 -7.53
CA LYS A 37 -8.04 0.20 -8.84
C LYS A 37 -7.29 1.52 -8.78
N ASN A 38 -7.38 2.22 -7.65
CA ASN A 38 -6.69 3.49 -7.45
C ASN A 38 -5.22 3.35 -7.06
N LEU A 39 -4.74 2.12 -6.75
CA LEU A 39 -3.34 1.87 -6.42
C LEU A 39 -2.38 2.47 -7.47
N SER A 40 -2.68 2.27 -8.76
CA SER A 40 -1.90 2.80 -9.90
C SER A 40 -1.63 4.32 -9.89
N SER A 41 -2.35 5.10 -9.10
CA SER A 41 -2.11 6.54 -8.95
C SER A 41 -0.91 6.85 -8.04
N PHE A 42 -0.51 5.93 -7.14
CA PHE A 42 0.58 6.15 -6.20
C PHE A 42 1.98 6.08 -6.85
N SER A 43 2.12 5.36 -7.97
CA SER A 43 3.38 5.29 -8.73
C SER A 43 3.54 6.38 -9.82
N GLY A 44 2.51 7.20 -10.06
CA GLY A 44 2.33 7.99 -11.28
C GLY A 44 3.39 9.04 -11.64
N ASP A 45 4.23 9.47 -10.70
CA ASP A 45 5.16 10.61 -10.91
C ASP A 45 6.64 10.28 -10.63
N ILE A 46 6.99 9.01 -10.46
CA ILE A 46 8.36 8.62 -10.08
C ILE A 46 9.25 8.54 -11.32
N PRO A 47 10.28 9.40 -11.44
CA PRO A 47 11.15 9.37 -12.62
C PRO A 47 11.93 8.06 -12.70
N VAL A 48 11.67 7.23 -13.70
CA VAL A 48 12.37 5.93 -13.86
C VAL A 48 13.81 6.05 -14.38
N HIS A 49 14.26 7.25 -14.74
CA HIS A 49 15.58 7.50 -15.34
C HIS A 49 16.69 7.76 -14.30
N VAL A 50 16.41 7.64 -13.01
CA VAL A 50 17.37 7.94 -11.93
C VAL A 50 18.06 6.69 -11.36
N GLY A 51 17.71 5.49 -11.86
CA GLY A 51 18.19 4.19 -11.36
C GLY A 51 17.32 3.61 -10.25
N LEU A 52 17.47 2.30 -10.00
CA LEU A 52 16.63 1.52 -9.10
C LEU A 52 16.65 2.04 -7.67
N ARG A 53 17.85 2.30 -7.10
CA ARG A 53 17.99 2.80 -5.73
C ARG A 53 17.17 4.07 -5.51
N LYS A 54 17.36 5.06 -6.37
CA LYS A 54 16.64 6.34 -6.26
C LYS A 54 15.15 6.18 -6.50
N ALA A 55 14.74 5.31 -7.42
CA ALA A 55 13.32 5.01 -7.64
C ALA A 55 12.68 4.41 -6.37
N VAL A 56 13.33 3.43 -5.73
CA VAL A 56 12.85 2.82 -4.48
C VAL A 56 12.83 3.85 -3.34
N GLU A 57 13.86 4.69 -3.22
CA GLU A 57 13.90 5.77 -2.22
C GLU A 57 12.77 6.80 -2.42
N GLN A 58 12.42 7.12 -3.67
CA GLN A 58 11.31 8.02 -3.98
C GLN A 58 9.95 7.41 -3.66
N VAL A 59 9.74 6.11 -3.98
CA VAL A 59 8.55 5.38 -3.52
C VAL A 59 8.46 5.43 -2.01
N ALA A 60 9.55 5.11 -1.32
CA ALA A 60 9.61 5.10 0.14
C ALA A 60 9.28 6.47 0.76
N GLN A 61 9.77 7.55 0.15
CA GLN A 61 9.44 8.92 0.56
C GLN A 61 7.95 9.25 0.34
N GLY A 62 7.37 8.82 -0.79
CA GLY A 62 5.95 9.02 -1.08
C GLY A 62 5.06 8.29 -0.07
N TYR A 63 5.35 7.01 0.18
CA TYR A 63 4.64 6.19 1.16
C TYR A 63 4.76 6.77 2.57
N TRP A 64 5.96 7.16 3.00
CA TRP A 64 6.16 7.77 4.32
C TRP A 64 5.44 9.11 4.46
N ARG A 65 5.47 9.95 3.44
CA ARG A 65 4.75 11.23 3.42
C ARG A 65 3.25 11.00 3.54
N ALA A 66 2.69 10.07 2.77
CA ALA A 66 1.27 9.73 2.84
C ALA A 66 0.85 9.23 4.23
N LEU A 67 1.71 8.44 4.89
CA LEU A 67 1.52 8.01 6.28
C LEU A 67 1.50 9.20 7.27
N GLU A 68 2.39 10.18 7.09
CA GLU A 68 2.44 11.37 7.95
C GLU A 68 1.26 12.34 7.70
N GLU A 69 0.87 12.53 6.43
CA GLU A 69 -0.18 13.46 6.02
C GLU A 69 -1.59 12.91 6.25
N GLU A 70 -1.82 11.62 6.00
CA GLU A 70 -3.13 10.96 6.09
C GLU A 70 -3.09 9.62 6.84
N PRO A 71 -2.70 9.58 8.13
CA PRO A 71 -2.61 8.34 8.89
C PRO A 71 -3.96 7.59 9.01
N ALA A 72 -5.08 8.32 8.95
CA ALA A 72 -6.42 7.73 8.96
C ALA A 72 -6.71 6.92 7.67
N SER A 73 -6.17 7.35 6.52
CA SER A 73 -6.29 6.63 5.25
C SER A 73 -5.58 5.28 5.34
N LEU A 74 -4.36 5.25 5.90
CA LEU A 74 -3.62 4.00 6.09
C LEU A 74 -4.26 3.08 7.14
N LEU A 75 -4.83 3.63 8.21
CA LEU A 75 -5.60 2.85 9.17
C LEU A 75 -6.81 2.16 8.51
N ALA A 76 -7.55 2.89 7.66
CA ALA A 76 -8.68 2.34 6.92
C ALA A 76 -8.25 1.23 5.96
N GLU A 77 -7.10 1.38 5.30
CA GLU A 77 -6.49 0.33 4.48
C GLU A 77 -6.16 -0.92 5.31
N ILE A 78 -5.53 -0.78 6.47
CA ILE A 78 -5.22 -1.90 7.35
C ILE A 78 -6.50 -2.62 7.80
N GLU A 79 -7.53 -1.87 8.19
CA GLU A 79 -8.83 -2.43 8.55
C GLU A 79 -9.46 -3.21 7.40
N LEU A 80 -9.33 -2.70 6.17
CA LEU A 80 -9.81 -3.35 4.96
C LEU A 80 -9.06 -4.65 4.68
N ILE A 81 -7.73 -4.65 4.78
CA ILE A 81 -6.89 -5.86 4.64
C ILE A 81 -7.33 -6.92 5.64
N LEU A 82 -7.46 -6.55 6.92
CA LEU A 82 -7.88 -7.47 7.99
C LEU A 82 -9.30 -7.99 7.77
N TRP A 83 -10.21 -7.13 7.30
CA TRP A 83 -11.57 -7.55 6.94
C TRP A 83 -11.54 -8.56 5.78
N ALA A 84 -10.79 -8.27 4.70
CA ALA A 84 -10.64 -9.16 3.56
C ALA A 84 -10.07 -10.51 4.00
N THR A 85 -9.02 -10.52 4.82
CA THR A 85 -8.41 -11.76 5.35
C THR A 85 -9.40 -12.59 6.15
N ARG A 86 -10.23 -11.96 7.01
CA ARG A 86 -11.26 -12.67 7.79
C ARG A 86 -12.36 -13.28 6.91
N ASN A 87 -12.61 -12.69 5.73
CA ASN A 87 -13.63 -13.13 4.78
C ASN A 87 -13.07 -13.94 3.61
N ALA A 88 -11.80 -14.34 3.65
CA ALA A 88 -11.15 -15.13 2.61
C ALA A 88 -11.88 -16.44 2.21
N PRO A 89 -12.62 -17.14 3.10
CA PRO A 89 -13.41 -18.31 2.70
C PRO A 89 -14.55 -18.02 1.71
N VAL A 90 -15.00 -16.76 1.64
CA VAL A 90 -16.19 -16.35 0.85
C VAL A 90 -15.90 -15.23 -0.14
N SER A 91 -14.72 -14.59 -0.09
CA SER A 91 -14.29 -13.56 -1.04
C SER A 91 -12.83 -13.76 -1.46
N PRO A 92 -12.50 -13.59 -2.76
CA PRO A 92 -11.14 -13.70 -3.26
C PRO A 92 -10.29 -12.45 -2.98
N LEU A 93 -10.87 -11.41 -2.38
CA LEU A 93 -10.25 -10.09 -2.26
C LEU A 93 -8.89 -10.13 -1.55
N ALA A 94 -8.78 -10.87 -0.43
CA ALA A 94 -7.53 -10.96 0.32
C ALA A 94 -6.34 -11.44 -0.53
N ALA A 95 -6.61 -12.37 -1.46
CA ALA A 95 -5.61 -12.91 -2.36
C ALA A 95 -5.20 -11.94 -3.49
N LYS A 96 -5.92 -10.83 -3.68
CA LYS A 96 -5.65 -9.83 -4.72
C LYS A 96 -4.87 -8.62 -4.21
N ILE A 97 -4.89 -8.34 -2.91
CA ILE A 97 -4.37 -7.08 -2.35
C ILE A 97 -2.86 -6.92 -2.62
N TYR A 98 -2.03 -7.77 -2.03
CA TYR A 98 -0.58 -7.65 -2.23
C TYR A 98 -0.12 -7.92 -3.67
N PRO A 99 -0.74 -8.86 -4.43
CA PRO A 99 -0.39 -8.99 -5.85
C PRO A 99 -0.63 -7.71 -6.67
N ALA A 100 -1.60 -6.88 -6.32
CA ALA A 100 -1.79 -5.59 -6.98
C ALA A 100 -0.59 -4.66 -6.76
N TYR A 101 -0.11 -4.56 -5.50
CA TYR A 101 1.12 -3.82 -5.18
C TYR A 101 2.36 -4.40 -5.85
N GLU A 102 2.48 -5.72 -5.92
CA GLU A 102 3.59 -6.39 -6.60
C GLU A 102 3.65 -6.04 -8.09
N VAL A 103 2.49 -6.02 -8.76
CA VAL A 103 2.40 -5.63 -10.17
C VAL A 103 2.79 -4.16 -10.33
N GLU A 104 2.24 -3.27 -9.52
CA GLU A 104 2.50 -1.83 -9.65
C GLU A 104 3.97 -1.47 -9.39
N LEU A 105 4.47 -1.79 -8.19
CA LEU A 105 5.84 -1.47 -7.81
C LEU A 105 6.85 -2.29 -8.62
N GLY A 106 6.50 -3.53 -8.99
CA GLY A 106 7.33 -4.38 -9.82
C GLY A 106 7.53 -3.81 -11.23
N ASN A 107 6.49 -3.24 -11.83
CA ASN A 107 6.59 -2.55 -13.12
C ASN A 107 7.47 -1.31 -13.03
N LEU A 108 7.31 -0.52 -11.96
CA LEU A 108 8.12 0.67 -11.71
C LEU A 108 9.61 0.32 -11.52
N PHE A 109 9.92 -0.62 -10.64
CA PHE A 109 11.30 -1.04 -10.35
C PHE A 109 11.96 -1.72 -11.54
N SER A 110 11.22 -2.54 -12.29
CA SER A 110 11.71 -3.14 -13.53
C SER A 110 12.04 -2.08 -14.57
N SER A 111 11.20 -1.05 -14.69
CA SER A 111 11.42 0.07 -15.60
C SER A 111 12.67 0.87 -15.20
N ALA A 112 12.88 1.12 -13.90
CA ALA A 112 14.07 1.81 -13.41
C ALA A 112 15.37 1.02 -13.71
N ILE A 113 15.34 -0.30 -13.50
CA ILE A 113 16.45 -1.21 -13.83
C ILE A 113 16.77 -1.14 -15.33
N GLN A 114 15.76 -1.28 -16.19
CA GLN A 114 15.95 -1.33 -17.64
C GLN A 114 16.48 -0.01 -18.21
N ASN A 115 15.98 1.13 -17.73
CA ASN A 115 16.40 2.45 -18.23
C ASN A 115 17.82 2.83 -17.81
N ASN A 116 18.29 2.36 -16.65
CA ASN A 116 19.60 2.71 -16.13
C ASN A 116 20.67 1.60 -16.32
N GLY A 117 20.25 0.40 -16.75
CA GLY A 117 21.16 -0.75 -16.89
C GLY A 117 21.63 -1.33 -15.55
N ASP A 118 20.85 -1.13 -14.48
CA ASP A 118 21.23 -1.58 -13.14
C ASP A 118 21.25 -3.11 -13.05
N GLN A 119 22.12 -3.65 -12.20
CA GLN A 119 22.16 -5.08 -11.89
C GLN A 119 21.66 -5.32 -10.47
N CYS A 120 20.36 -5.62 -10.34
CA CYS A 120 19.79 -6.06 -9.08
C CYS A 120 20.13 -7.53 -8.82
N ARG A 121 20.76 -7.81 -7.69
CA ARG A 121 21.16 -9.17 -7.27
C ARG A 121 20.01 -9.99 -6.69
N ILE A 122 18.87 -9.36 -6.41
CA ILE A 122 17.64 -10.02 -5.96
C ILE A 122 16.57 -9.87 -7.03
N GLY A 123 15.64 -10.82 -7.08
CA GLY A 123 14.50 -10.73 -7.99
C GLY A 123 13.66 -9.48 -7.68
N VAL A 124 13.14 -8.82 -8.72
CA VAL A 124 12.22 -7.68 -8.53
C VAL A 124 11.01 -8.05 -7.63
N PRO A 125 10.37 -9.23 -7.78
CA PRO A 125 9.29 -9.63 -6.87
C PRO A 125 9.74 -9.67 -5.40
N ASP A 126 10.93 -10.21 -5.12
CA ASP A 126 11.47 -10.27 -3.76
C ASP A 126 11.81 -8.89 -3.21
N LEU A 127 12.34 -7.99 -4.04
CA LEU A 127 12.60 -6.59 -3.67
C LEU A 127 11.30 -5.87 -3.29
N VAL A 128 10.25 -5.99 -4.12
CA VAL A 128 8.95 -5.37 -3.86
C VAL A 128 8.33 -5.93 -2.59
N ARG A 129 8.30 -7.25 -2.45
CA ARG A 129 7.72 -7.90 -1.27
C ARG A 129 8.48 -7.51 0.01
N SER A 130 9.80 -7.41 -0.05
CA SER A 130 10.64 -6.97 1.07
C SER A 130 10.38 -5.50 1.42
N PHE A 131 10.26 -4.63 0.43
CA PHE A 131 9.91 -3.21 0.64
C PHE A 131 8.56 -3.09 1.37
N LEU A 132 7.53 -3.79 0.91
CA LEU A 132 6.20 -3.77 1.54
C LEU A 132 6.26 -4.29 2.98
N MET A 133 6.95 -5.41 3.23
CA MET A 133 7.12 -5.93 4.60
C MET A 133 7.79 -4.92 5.55
N ILE A 134 8.79 -4.18 5.06
CA ILE A 134 9.46 -3.13 5.84
C ILE A 134 8.51 -1.95 6.09
N TYR A 135 7.79 -1.51 5.06
CA TYR A 135 6.84 -0.39 5.18
C TYR A 135 5.67 -0.74 6.10
N ASP A 136 5.01 -1.88 5.91
CA ASP A 136 3.86 -2.31 6.71
C ASP A 136 4.23 -2.41 8.20
N GLY A 137 5.40 -2.96 8.50
CA GLY A 137 5.92 -3.06 9.86
C GLY A 137 6.25 -1.71 10.48
N ALA A 138 6.78 -0.77 9.70
CA ALA A 138 7.07 0.58 10.17
C ALA A 138 5.79 1.41 10.36
N ALA A 139 4.85 1.31 9.42
CA ALA A 139 3.55 1.97 9.46
C ALA A 139 2.73 1.54 10.68
N LEU A 140 2.63 0.24 10.95
CA LEU A 140 1.92 -0.27 12.12
C LEU A 140 2.50 0.28 13.42
N GLN A 141 3.84 0.30 13.56
CA GLN A 141 4.49 0.85 14.76
C GLN A 141 4.26 2.36 14.89
N TYR A 142 4.43 3.10 13.80
CA TYR A 142 4.20 4.55 13.75
C TYR A 142 2.76 4.90 14.16
N LEU A 143 1.76 4.20 13.64
CA LEU A 143 0.35 4.46 13.96
C LEU A 143 0.01 4.23 15.45
N THR A 144 0.76 3.35 16.14
CA THR A 144 0.50 3.06 17.57
C THR A 144 1.13 4.07 18.53
N ASP A 145 2.33 4.56 18.22
CA ASP A 145 3.02 5.61 18.96
C ASP A 145 4.02 6.33 18.04
N PRO A 146 3.58 7.43 17.38
CA PRO A 146 4.44 8.20 16.48
C PRO A 146 5.69 8.79 17.15
N THR A 147 5.69 8.90 18.48
CA THR A 147 6.73 9.58 19.27
C THR A 147 7.71 8.65 19.97
N ALA A 148 7.44 7.34 19.98
CA ALA A 148 8.26 6.34 20.68
C ALA A 148 9.73 6.32 20.21
N THR A 149 9.96 6.57 18.92
CA THR A 149 11.28 6.55 18.28
C THR A 149 11.21 7.30 16.94
N ASP A 150 12.37 7.49 16.30
CA ASP A 150 12.44 7.97 14.92
C ASP A 150 12.13 6.82 13.94
N HIS A 151 10.84 6.49 13.81
CA HIS A 151 10.37 5.42 12.92
C HIS A 151 10.80 5.65 11.47
N ARG A 152 10.85 6.92 11.05
CA ARG A 152 11.27 7.32 9.71
C ARG A 152 12.73 6.94 9.47
N ALA A 153 13.62 7.34 10.38
CA ALA A 153 15.04 6.99 10.27
C ALA A 153 15.26 5.48 10.26
N LEU A 154 14.53 4.72 11.09
CA LEU A 154 14.62 3.26 11.13
C LEU A 154 14.11 2.60 9.84
N PHE A 155 13.00 3.11 9.28
CA PHE A 155 12.46 2.67 7.99
C PHE A 155 13.48 2.85 6.86
N PHE A 156 14.05 4.06 6.71
CA PHE A 156 15.04 4.35 5.67
C PHE A 156 16.36 3.61 5.89
N MET A 157 16.79 3.40 7.14
CA MET A 157 17.97 2.60 7.46
C MET A 157 17.78 1.12 7.06
N THR A 158 16.60 0.55 7.33
CA THR A 158 16.28 -0.83 6.94
C THR A 158 16.18 -0.98 5.42
N LEU A 159 15.59 0.00 4.76
CA LEU A 159 15.51 0.06 3.30
C LEU A 159 16.89 0.16 2.66
N ASP A 160 17.78 1.00 3.18
CA ASP A 160 19.16 1.13 2.69
C ASP A 160 19.93 -0.19 2.81
N ALA A 161 19.75 -0.92 3.91
CA ALA A 161 20.34 -2.25 4.09
C ALA A 161 19.82 -3.25 3.04
N LEU A 162 18.53 -3.21 2.71
CA LEU A 162 17.94 -4.04 1.64
C LEU A 162 18.53 -3.70 0.26
N LEU A 163 18.63 -2.41 -0.09
CA LEU A 163 19.17 -1.96 -1.37
C LEU A 163 20.66 -2.29 -1.50
N THR A 164 21.42 -2.11 -0.43
CA THR A 164 22.84 -2.51 -0.35
C THR A 164 23.00 -4.02 -0.59
N ARG A 165 22.11 -4.85 -0.01
CA ARG A 165 22.08 -6.29 -0.27
C ARG A 165 21.70 -6.61 -1.73
N ALA A 166 20.78 -5.85 -2.30
CA ALA A 166 20.39 -5.95 -3.71
C ALA A 166 21.50 -5.51 -4.68
N GLY A 167 22.57 -4.87 -4.17
CA GLY A 167 23.72 -4.45 -4.97
C GLY A 167 23.48 -3.19 -5.79
N VAL A 168 22.44 -2.42 -5.44
CA VAL A 168 22.12 -1.11 -6.01
C VAL A 168 22.29 -0.01 -4.99
#